data_AF-A0A5Q2RJ61-F1
#
_entry.id   AF-A0A5Q2RJ61-F1
#
_cell.length_a   1.000
_cell.length_b   1.000
_cell.length_c   1.000
_cell.angle_alpha   90.00
_cell.angle_beta   90.00
_cell.angle_gamma   90.00
#
_symmetry.space_group_name_H-M   'P 1'
#
loop_
_entity.id
_entity.type
_entity.pdbx_description
1 polymer ?
#
loop_
_entity_poly.entity_id
_entity_poly.type
_entity_poly.pdbx_seq_one_letter_code
_entity_poly.pdbx_strand_id
1 'polypeptide(L)'
;MHRRLLLLLLSALAVAGLAACSSDDGDDADAATDPAAETAGPESGGSSDEGTQEAAGDDAENPAVFGYEVDGPAGTTAVVVSTLVAQGEEQQPLSATWSITDRPRWQLYSNWIESGGVEIEVTEGGPATVRIIRARYVDPDDPFAGIDELEEIGTIEVAPGSTETISFP
;
A
#
# COMPACT_ATOMS: atom_id res chain seq x y z
N MET A 1 -18.00 -17.39 -8.92
CA MET A 1 -18.52 -17.27 -7.54
C MET A 1 -17.41 -17.51 -6.50
N HIS A 2 -16.28 -16.80 -6.59
CA HIS A 2 -15.13 -17.01 -5.68
C HIS A 2 -14.70 -15.75 -4.93
N ARG A 3 -15.33 -14.60 -5.22
CA ARG A 3 -15.03 -13.30 -4.58
C ARG A 3 -15.54 -13.20 -3.13
N ARG A 4 -16.42 -14.11 -2.70
CA ARG A 4 -16.98 -14.12 -1.33
C ARG A 4 -16.21 -15.01 -0.35
N LEU A 5 -15.33 -15.88 -0.82
CA LEU A 5 -14.57 -16.77 0.07
C LEU A 5 -13.30 -16.10 0.64
N LEU A 6 -12.79 -15.06 -0.03
CA LEU A 6 -11.57 -14.36 0.39
C LEU A 6 -11.78 -13.48 1.63
N LEU A 7 -13.00 -12.96 1.83
CA LEU A 7 -13.33 -12.05 2.94
C LEU A 7 -13.46 -12.75 4.30
N LEU A 8 -13.58 -14.08 4.34
CA LEU A 8 -13.70 -14.82 5.60
C LEU A 8 -12.36 -15.21 6.24
N LEU A 9 -11.24 -15.08 5.52
CA LEU A 9 -9.92 -15.46 6.02
C LEU A 9 -9.19 -14.34 6.77
N LEU A 10 -9.60 -13.07 6.63
CA LEU A 10 -8.99 -11.95 7.35
C LEU A 10 -9.49 -11.78 8.80
N SER A 11 -10.56 -12.46 9.21
CA SER A 11 -11.18 -12.25 10.54
C SER A 11 -10.52 -13.03 11.69
N ALA A 12 -9.48 -13.83 11.43
CA ALA A 12 -9.00 -14.83 12.39
C ALA A 12 -7.72 -14.46 13.16
N LEU A 13 -7.12 -13.28 12.95
CA LEU A 13 -5.87 -12.91 13.61
C LEU A 13 -6.01 -11.68 14.52
N ALA A 14 -6.89 -11.78 15.53
CA ALA A 14 -7.05 -10.74 16.54
C ALA A 14 -7.29 -11.34 17.93
N VAL A 15 -6.35 -12.13 18.46
CA VAL A 15 -6.27 -12.39 19.92
C VAL A 15 -4.82 -12.67 20.33
N ALA A 16 -4.09 -11.65 20.77
CA ALA A 16 -3.07 -11.75 21.83
C ALA A 16 -2.51 -10.36 22.15
N GLY A 17 -2.80 -9.81 23.33
CA GLY A 17 -2.09 -8.62 23.81
C GLY A 17 -2.83 -7.70 24.80
N LEU A 18 -3.57 -8.21 25.78
CA LEU A 18 -3.99 -7.43 26.96
C LEU A 18 -3.00 -7.69 28.11
N ALA A 19 -2.17 -6.69 28.43
CA ALA A 19 -1.55 -6.44 29.74
C ALA A 19 -0.92 -5.03 29.68
N ALA A 20 -1.62 -4.01 30.17
CA ALA A 20 -1.47 -3.43 31.51
C ALA A 20 -0.19 -2.60 31.69
N CYS A 21 -0.35 -1.27 31.75
CA CYS A 21 0.28 -0.45 32.79
C CYS A 21 -0.47 0.89 32.94
N SER A 22 -0.94 1.09 34.16
CA SER A 22 -1.63 2.25 34.73
C SER A 22 -0.67 3.38 35.13
N SER A 23 -1.17 4.62 35.16
CA SER A 23 -0.89 5.76 36.08
C SER A 23 -1.58 6.96 35.42
N ASP A 24 -2.73 7.51 35.81
CA ASP A 24 -3.18 8.04 37.12
C ASP A 24 -2.21 9.06 37.75
N ASP A 25 -2.29 10.29 37.24
CA ASP A 25 -1.92 11.57 37.83
C ASP A 25 -2.73 12.60 37.02
N GLY A 26 -3.48 13.56 37.52
CA GLY A 26 -3.67 14.12 38.84
C GLY A 26 -4.38 15.46 38.59
N ASP A 27 -5.34 15.80 39.43
CA ASP A 27 -6.09 17.06 39.48
C ASP A 27 -5.32 18.31 39.04
N ASP A 28 -5.99 19.19 38.28
CA ASP A 28 -6.10 20.59 38.69
C ASP A 28 -7.36 21.21 38.06
N ALA A 29 -8.30 21.55 38.93
CA ALA A 29 -9.43 22.39 38.64
C ALA A 29 -8.99 23.86 38.64
N ASP A 30 -9.46 24.64 37.67
CA ASP A 30 -9.77 26.03 37.96
C ASP A 30 -10.97 26.54 37.17
N ALA A 31 -11.82 27.25 37.89
CA ALA A 31 -13.13 27.69 37.49
C ALA A 31 -13.08 29.10 36.87
N ALA A 32 -13.86 29.33 35.82
CA ALA A 32 -14.45 30.65 35.58
C ALA A 32 -15.72 30.52 34.71
N THR A 33 -16.87 30.65 35.37
CA THR A 33 -18.18 30.99 34.80
C THR A 33 -18.27 32.51 34.68
N ASP A 34 -18.76 33.05 33.55
CA ASP A 34 -19.94 33.93 33.49
C ASP A 34 -20.41 34.21 32.02
N PRO A 35 -21.71 34.52 31.78
CA PRO A 35 -22.38 34.37 30.50
C PRO A 35 -22.81 35.68 29.80
N ALA A 36 -23.28 35.49 28.55
CA ALA A 36 -24.26 36.28 27.78
C ALA A 36 -23.93 37.72 27.35
N ALA A 37 -23.95 37.95 26.03
CA ALA A 37 -24.77 39.00 25.40
C ALA A 37 -24.92 38.78 23.88
N GLU A 38 -26.17 38.66 23.45
CA GLU A 38 -26.63 38.63 22.07
C GLU A 38 -26.33 39.93 21.31
N THR A 39 -26.01 39.84 20.02
CA THR A 39 -26.58 40.73 19.00
C THR A 39 -26.79 39.98 17.69
N ALA A 40 -28.06 39.80 17.35
CA ALA A 40 -28.53 39.40 16.03
C ALA A 40 -28.42 40.58 15.04
N GLY A 41 -28.05 40.27 13.80
CA GLY A 41 -28.15 41.15 12.64
C GLY A 41 -28.34 40.29 11.38
N PRO A 42 -29.39 40.49 10.55
CA PRO A 42 -29.85 39.47 9.60
C PRO A 42 -29.44 39.74 8.12
N GLU A 43 -29.53 38.65 7.34
CA GLU A 43 -29.70 38.52 5.88
C GLU A 43 -28.43 38.73 5.03
N SER A 44 -28.02 37.74 4.21
CA SER A 44 -28.59 37.57 2.87
C SER A 44 -28.08 36.27 2.20
N GLY A 45 -29.00 35.56 1.52
CA GLY A 45 -28.72 34.61 0.42
C GLY A 45 -28.11 33.27 0.87
N GLY A 46 -28.81 32.14 0.83
CA GLY A 46 -29.47 31.63 -0.36
C GLY A 46 -28.45 30.88 -1.22
N SER A 47 -28.23 29.61 -0.92
CA SER A 47 -28.15 28.51 -1.88
C SER A 47 -27.90 27.20 -1.14
N SER A 48 -28.92 26.35 -1.16
CA SER A 48 -28.78 24.92 -0.94
C SER A 48 -28.03 24.34 -2.13
N ASP A 49 -26.74 24.11 -1.97
CA ASP A 49 -26.01 23.16 -2.79
C ASP A 49 -25.68 21.98 -1.88
N GLU A 50 -26.53 20.95 -1.91
CA GLU A 50 -26.09 19.58 -1.69
C GLU A 50 -25.26 19.18 -2.91
N GLY A 51 -24.11 19.84 -3.06
CA GLY A 51 -23.02 19.32 -3.84
C GLY A 51 -22.48 18.15 -3.05
N THR A 52 -22.74 16.94 -3.52
CA THR A 52 -21.87 15.79 -3.32
C THR A 52 -20.44 16.30 -3.21
N GLN A 53 -19.86 16.25 -2.01
CA GLN A 53 -18.42 16.34 -1.88
C GLN A 53 -17.89 15.13 -2.64
N GLU A 54 -17.61 15.34 -3.92
CA GLU A 54 -16.63 14.56 -4.64
C GLU A 54 -15.40 14.61 -3.74
N ALA A 55 -15.09 13.48 -3.12
CA ALA A 55 -13.82 13.25 -2.47
C ALA A 55 -12.75 13.23 -3.58
N ALA A 56 -12.51 14.38 -4.20
CA ALA A 56 -11.23 14.70 -4.80
C ALA A 56 -10.34 15.13 -3.63
N GLY A 57 -10.03 14.17 -2.75
CA GLY A 57 -8.79 14.25 -2.01
C GLY A 57 -7.69 14.33 -3.08
N ASP A 58 -6.80 15.29 -2.93
CA ASP A 58 -5.74 15.54 -3.88
C ASP A 58 -5.00 14.22 -4.16
N ASP A 59 -5.09 13.71 -5.40
CA ASP A 59 -4.38 12.50 -5.85
C ASP A 59 -2.86 12.58 -5.58
N ALA A 60 -2.34 13.79 -5.32
CA ALA A 60 -0.97 14.04 -4.91
C ALA A 60 -0.64 13.68 -3.46
N GLU A 61 -1.63 13.54 -2.58
CA GLU A 61 -1.45 13.18 -1.17
C GLU A 61 -1.44 11.67 -0.93
N ASN A 62 -1.92 10.87 -1.88
CA ASN A 62 -1.90 9.41 -1.79
C ASN A 62 -0.66 8.83 -2.51
N PRO A 63 0.40 8.46 -1.79
CA PRO A 63 1.66 8.08 -2.39
C PRO A 63 1.52 6.76 -3.15
N ALA A 64 2.07 6.74 -4.35
CA ALA A 64 2.17 5.52 -5.14
C ALA A 64 3.18 4.55 -4.48
N VAL A 65 2.68 3.37 -4.15
CA VAL A 65 3.41 2.21 -3.62
C VAL A 65 3.96 1.43 -4.79
N PHE A 66 5.22 1.02 -4.73
CA PHE A 66 5.82 0.23 -5.79
C PHE A 66 5.80 -1.26 -5.45
N GLY A 67 5.79 -2.13 -6.45
CA GLY A 67 6.05 -3.55 -6.25
C GLY A 67 6.15 -4.36 -7.53
N TYR A 68 6.19 -5.67 -7.35
CA TYR A 68 6.22 -6.61 -8.46
C TYR A 68 5.38 -7.85 -8.16
N GLU A 69 4.88 -8.44 -9.24
CA GLU A 69 4.28 -9.76 -9.29
C GLU A 69 5.20 -10.67 -10.12
N VAL A 70 5.48 -11.87 -9.61
CA VAL A 70 6.16 -12.94 -10.34
C VAL A 70 5.16 -14.07 -10.53
N ASP A 71 4.78 -14.31 -11.78
CA ASP A 71 3.91 -15.40 -12.20
C ASP A 71 4.67 -16.43 -13.04
N GLY A 72 4.17 -17.66 -13.08
CA GLY A 72 4.81 -18.74 -13.81
C GLY A 72 4.24 -20.11 -13.46
N PRO A 73 4.71 -21.18 -14.13
CA PRO A 73 4.29 -22.53 -13.83
C PRO A 73 4.60 -22.96 -12.40
N ALA A 74 3.78 -23.88 -11.89
CA ALA A 74 4.03 -24.57 -10.64
C ALA A 74 5.41 -25.25 -10.64
N GLY A 75 6.19 -25.01 -9.58
CA GLY A 75 7.55 -25.52 -9.43
C GLY A 75 8.63 -24.63 -10.05
N THR A 76 8.28 -23.45 -10.57
CA THR A 76 9.27 -22.44 -10.96
C THR A 76 9.88 -21.77 -9.73
N THR A 77 11.21 -21.70 -9.65
CA THR A 77 11.93 -20.94 -8.64
C THR A 77 12.55 -19.70 -9.27
N ALA A 78 12.30 -18.54 -8.69
CA ALA A 78 12.84 -17.26 -9.12
C ALA A 78 13.55 -16.54 -7.97
N VAL A 79 14.70 -15.97 -8.25
CA VAL A 79 15.41 -15.04 -7.37
C VAL A 79 15.17 -13.64 -7.92
N VAL A 80 14.70 -12.75 -7.07
CA VAL A 80 14.45 -11.34 -7.41
C VAL A 80 15.37 -10.47 -6.57
N VAL A 81 16.05 -9.53 -7.20
CA VAL A 81 16.83 -8.48 -6.54
C VAL A 81 16.26 -7.15 -6.98
N SER A 82 15.84 -6.33 -6.02
CA SER A 82 15.25 -5.02 -6.27
C SER A 82 16.17 -3.93 -5.75
N THR A 83 16.47 -2.97 -6.62
CA THR A 83 17.22 -1.76 -6.32
C THR A 83 16.28 -0.58 -6.51
N LEU A 84 16.07 0.21 -5.47
CA LEU A 84 15.04 1.24 -5.44
C LEU A 84 15.67 2.60 -5.09
N VAL A 85 15.07 3.68 -5.58
CA VAL A 85 15.40 5.05 -5.19
C VAL A 85 14.18 5.64 -4.50
N ALA A 86 14.39 6.23 -3.33
CA ALA A 86 13.35 6.90 -2.55
C ALA A 86 13.93 8.21 -1.99
N GLN A 87 13.18 9.31 -2.11
CA GLN A 87 13.60 10.63 -1.63
C GLN A 87 14.97 11.07 -2.16
N GLY A 88 15.26 10.76 -3.43
CA GLY A 88 16.53 11.06 -4.08
C GLY A 88 17.72 10.17 -3.68
N GLU A 89 17.52 9.16 -2.83
CA GLU A 89 18.60 8.26 -2.38
C GLU A 89 18.35 6.80 -2.75
N GLU A 90 19.41 6.11 -3.19
CA GLU A 90 19.40 4.67 -3.41
C GLU A 90 19.20 3.92 -2.08
N GLN A 91 18.21 3.04 -2.07
CA GLN A 91 17.88 2.19 -0.94
C GLN A 91 18.76 0.94 -0.95
N GLN A 92 18.87 0.29 0.21
CA GLN A 92 19.56 -1.01 0.27
C GLN A 92 18.86 -2.02 -0.65
N PRO A 93 19.60 -2.74 -1.52
CA PRO A 93 19.00 -3.74 -2.37
C PRO A 93 18.30 -4.82 -1.56
N LEU A 94 17.10 -5.19 -1.99
CA LEU A 94 16.29 -6.23 -1.36
C LEU A 94 16.26 -7.45 -2.25
N SER A 95 16.62 -8.61 -1.70
CA SER A 95 16.56 -9.88 -2.41
C SER A 95 15.50 -10.79 -1.80
N ALA A 96 14.72 -11.42 -2.68
CA ALA A 96 13.74 -12.43 -2.32
C ALA A 96 13.88 -13.64 -3.23
N THR A 97 13.78 -14.84 -2.65
CA THR A 97 13.68 -16.09 -3.41
C THR A 97 12.28 -16.63 -3.26
N TRP A 98 11.65 -16.92 -4.39
CA TRP A 98 10.29 -17.40 -4.46
C TRP A 98 10.24 -18.74 -5.18
N SER A 99 9.45 -19.67 -4.65
CA SER A 99 8.98 -20.83 -5.42
C SER A 99 7.50 -20.63 -5.73
N ILE A 100 7.17 -20.63 -7.01
CA ILE A 100 5.81 -20.51 -7.51
C ILE A 100 5.13 -21.86 -7.36
N THR A 101 4.04 -21.90 -6.60
CA THR A 101 3.27 -23.12 -6.39
C THR A 101 2.11 -23.18 -7.37
N ASP A 102 1.09 -22.38 -7.16
CA ASP A 102 -0.18 -22.42 -7.87
C ASP A 102 -0.78 -21.01 -8.05
N ARG A 103 -0.09 -20.00 -7.51
CA ARG A 103 -0.45 -18.60 -7.55
C ARG A 103 0.80 -17.75 -7.71
N PRO A 104 0.67 -16.56 -8.33
CA PRO A 104 1.76 -15.62 -8.42
C PRO A 104 2.26 -15.18 -7.04
N ARG A 105 3.50 -14.67 -7.01
CA ARG A 105 4.19 -14.17 -5.82
C ARG A 105 4.34 -12.65 -5.94
N TRP A 106 4.10 -11.94 -4.84
CA TRP A 106 3.84 -10.50 -4.87
C TRP A 106 4.70 -9.88 -3.78
N GLN A 107 5.32 -8.74 -4.08
CA GLN A 107 5.97 -7.90 -3.09
C GLN A 107 5.58 -6.45 -3.37
N LEU A 108 5.14 -5.75 -2.33
CA LEU A 108 4.92 -4.30 -2.36
C LEU A 108 5.86 -3.63 -1.36
N TYR A 109 6.31 -2.44 -1.70
CA TYR A 109 7.19 -1.60 -0.90
C TYR A 109 6.40 -0.42 -0.37
N SER A 110 6.23 -0.35 0.95
CA SER A 110 5.45 0.69 1.63
C SER A 110 6.08 2.08 1.59
N ASN A 111 7.31 2.22 1.10
CA ASN A 111 8.01 3.50 1.01
C ASN A 111 7.64 4.23 -0.29
N TRP A 112 7.77 5.56 -0.30
CA TRP A 112 7.71 6.35 -1.51
C TRP A 112 8.91 6.01 -2.42
N ILE A 113 8.65 5.25 -3.48
CA ILE A 113 9.66 4.89 -4.47
C ILE A 113 9.52 5.83 -5.66
N GLU A 114 10.59 6.56 -5.94
CA GLU A 114 10.67 7.44 -7.09
C GLU A 114 10.96 6.62 -8.34
N SER A 115 11.98 5.77 -8.30
CA SER A 115 12.43 4.94 -9.43
C SER A 115 13.09 3.64 -8.97
N GLY A 116 13.45 2.75 -9.90
CA GLY A 116 14.25 1.59 -9.54
C GLY A 116 14.41 0.57 -10.67
N GLY A 117 14.88 -0.61 -10.25
CA GLY A 117 15.04 -1.77 -11.11
C GLY A 117 14.84 -3.07 -10.36
N VAL A 118 14.35 -4.05 -11.09
CA VAL A 118 14.19 -5.42 -10.61
C VAL A 118 14.99 -6.32 -11.54
N GLU A 119 15.97 -7.02 -10.98
CA GLU A 119 16.67 -8.12 -11.63
C GLU A 119 16.03 -9.43 -11.19
N ILE A 120 15.73 -10.30 -12.14
CA ILE A 120 15.06 -11.57 -11.88
C ILE A 120 15.82 -12.68 -12.58
N GLU A 121 16.17 -13.71 -11.81
CA GLU A 121 16.76 -14.96 -12.28
C GLU A 121 15.77 -16.10 -12.07
N VAL A 122 15.47 -16.87 -13.12
CA VAL A 122 14.70 -18.12 -12.99
C VAL A 122 15.69 -19.28 -12.87
N THR A 123 15.81 -19.84 -11.67
CA THR A 123 16.81 -20.87 -11.37
C THR A 123 16.31 -22.29 -11.66
N GLU A 124 14.99 -22.52 -11.54
CA GLU A 124 14.38 -23.84 -11.75
C GLU A 124 12.98 -23.72 -12.36
N GLY A 125 12.53 -24.78 -13.04
CA GLY A 125 11.16 -24.90 -13.55
C GLY A 125 10.93 -24.29 -14.93
N GLY A 126 9.77 -23.65 -15.11
CA GLY A 126 9.34 -23.01 -16.35
C GLY A 126 9.57 -21.50 -16.36
N PRO A 127 9.32 -20.84 -17.51
CA PRO A 127 9.51 -19.39 -17.64
C PRO A 127 8.67 -18.61 -16.63
N ALA A 128 9.15 -17.45 -16.20
CA ALA A 128 8.42 -16.56 -15.32
C ALA A 128 8.04 -15.27 -16.05
N THR A 129 6.85 -14.74 -15.77
CA THR A 129 6.44 -13.40 -16.17
C THR A 129 6.51 -12.51 -14.94
N VAL A 130 7.26 -11.41 -15.05
CA VAL A 130 7.40 -10.43 -13.97
C VAL A 130 6.68 -9.17 -14.38
N ARG A 131 5.72 -8.74 -13.58
CA ARG A 131 4.94 -7.53 -13.78
C ARG A 131 5.33 -6.54 -12.71
N ILE A 132 5.63 -5.33 -13.14
CA ILE A 132 5.98 -4.21 -12.29
C ILE A 132 4.72 -3.39 -12.05
N ILE A 133 4.43 -3.17 -10.78
CA ILE A 133 3.16 -2.67 -10.31
C ILE A 133 3.38 -1.38 -9.56
N ARG A 134 2.54 -0.38 -9.88
CA ARG A 134 2.32 0.80 -9.08
C ARG A 134 0.93 0.68 -8.45
N ALA A 135 0.84 0.83 -7.13
CA ALA A 135 -0.40 0.72 -6.39
C ALA A 135 -0.67 1.98 -5.58
N ARG A 136 -1.92 2.24 -5.24
CA ARG A 136 -2.31 3.28 -4.27
C ARG A 136 -3.08 2.64 -3.13
N TYR A 137 -2.83 3.12 -1.91
CA TYR A 137 -3.58 2.65 -0.76
C TYR A 137 -4.94 3.33 -0.72
N VAL A 138 -5.96 2.62 -0.23
CA VAL A 138 -7.28 3.20 0.07
C VAL A 138 -7.15 4.35 1.06
N ASP A 139 -6.25 4.20 2.03
CA ASP A 139 -5.88 5.20 3.02
C ASP A 139 -4.34 5.29 3.05
N PRO A 140 -3.74 6.44 2.69
CA PRO A 140 -2.29 6.60 2.67
C PRO A 140 -1.66 6.51 4.07
N ASP A 141 -2.44 6.78 5.12
CA ASP A 141 -2.00 6.71 6.52
C ASP A 141 -2.25 5.32 7.15
N ASP A 142 -3.10 4.49 6.53
CA ASP A 142 -3.38 3.11 6.96
C ASP A 142 -3.13 2.07 5.85
N PRO A 143 -1.94 1.43 5.79
CA PRO A 143 -1.62 0.41 4.78
C PRO A 143 -2.48 -0.85 4.88
N PHE A 144 -3.27 -1.02 5.95
CA PHE A 144 -4.22 -2.13 6.11
C PHE A 144 -5.61 -1.81 5.53
N ALA A 145 -5.89 -0.56 5.18
CA ALA A 145 -7.12 -0.17 4.50
C ALA A 145 -7.26 -0.81 3.10
N GLY A 146 -6.14 -1.31 2.56
CA GLY A 146 -6.07 -2.04 1.30
C GLY A 146 -5.63 -1.17 0.15
N ILE A 147 -5.71 -1.72 -1.06
CA ILE A 147 -5.29 -1.07 -2.32
C ILE A 147 -6.54 -0.81 -3.16
N ASP A 148 -6.75 0.41 -3.61
CA ASP A 148 -7.86 0.79 -4.49
C ASP A 148 -7.47 0.83 -5.96
N GLU A 149 -6.23 1.20 -6.26
CA GLU A 149 -5.68 1.28 -7.61
C GLU A 149 -4.42 0.42 -7.78
N LEU A 150 -4.36 -0.29 -8.91
CA LEU A 150 -3.21 -1.10 -9.31
C LEU A 150 -2.95 -0.90 -10.82
N GLU A 151 -1.84 -0.24 -11.13
CA GLU A 151 -1.35 0.04 -12.46
C GLU A 151 -0.15 -0.87 -12.78
N GLU A 152 -0.18 -1.53 -13.94
CA GLU A 152 1.01 -2.20 -14.47
C GLU A 152 1.84 -1.19 -15.26
N ILE A 153 3.10 -0.98 -14.85
CA ILE A 153 4.00 -0.02 -15.47
C ILE A 153 5.14 -0.68 -16.25
N GLY A 154 5.26 -2.00 -16.20
CA GLY A 154 6.21 -2.76 -16.99
C GLY A 154 6.01 -4.27 -16.85
N THR A 155 6.36 -5.03 -17.88
CA THR A 155 6.30 -6.49 -17.86
C THR A 155 7.49 -7.06 -18.62
N ILE A 156 8.08 -8.14 -18.10
CA ILE A 156 9.14 -8.90 -18.75
C ILE A 156 8.91 -10.40 -18.58
N GLU A 157 9.31 -11.17 -19.60
CA GLU A 157 9.36 -12.63 -19.51
C GLU A 157 10.80 -13.09 -19.33
N VAL A 158 11.01 -14.00 -18.39
CA VAL A 158 12.32 -14.53 -18.01
C VAL A 158 12.33 -16.02 -18.31
N ALA A 159 13.21 -16.43 -19.22
CA ALA A 159 13.37 -17.82 -19.58
C ALA A 159 14.04 -18.63 -18.45
N PRO A 160 13.79 -19.95 -18.36
CA PRO A 160 14.48 -20.80 -17.39
C PRO A 160 16.00 -20.73 -17.54
N GLY A 161 16.71 -20.65 -16.42
CA GLY A 161 18.17 -20.54 -16.38
C GLY A 161 18.71 -19.22 -16.92
N SER A 162 17.88 -18.18 -16.98
CA SER A 162 18.24 -16.85 -17.48
C SER A 162 17.99 -15.79 -16.42
N THR A 163 18.68 -14.66 -16.58
CA THR A 163 18.54 -13.47 -15.76
C THR A 163 18.15 -12.31 -16.65
N GLU A 164 17.15 -11.55 -16.23
CA GLU A 164 16.68 -10.36 -16.94
C GLU A 164 16.53 -9.20 -15.95
N THR A 165 16.53 -7.98 -16.48
CA THR A 165 16.34 -6.77 -15.67
C THR A 165 15.28 -5.88 -16.30
N ILE A 166 14.39 -5.36 -15.45
CA ILE A 166 13.44 -4.33 -15.83
C ILE A 166 13.63 -3.11 -14.92
N SER A 167 13.81 -1.95 -15.53
CA SER A 167 13.88 -0.66 -14.83
C SER A 167 12.59 0.11 -15.04
N PHE A 168 12.26 0.94 -14.07
CA PHE A 168 11.06 1.78 -14.08
C PHE A 168 11.42 3.18 -13.57
N PRO A 169 10.71 4.20 -14.08
CA PRO A 169 10.92 5.58 -13.67
C PRO A 169 10.48 5.84 -12.25
#